data_AF-A0A7X6CR81-F1
#
_entry.id   AF-A0A7X6CR81-F1
#
_cell.length_a   1.000
_cell.length_b   1.000
_cell.length_c   1.000
_cell.angle_alpha   90.00
_cell.angle_beta   90.00
_cell.angle_gamma   90.00
#
_symmetry.space_group_name_H-M   'P 1'
#
loop_
_entity.id
_entity.type
_entity.pdbx_description
1 polymer ?
#
loop_
_entity_poly.entity_id
_entity_poly.type
_entity_poly.pdbx_seq_one_letter_code
_entity_poly.pdbx_strand_id
1 'polypeptide(L)' 'MNINITISGTIQKIIYYSQDTAHTVATVGDARNYQTVCGVMPNPREGEKVELSGVWKNHPKYGKQIVI' A
#
# COMPACT_ATOMS: atom_id res chain seq x y z
N MET A 1 0.83 14.03 16.37
CA MET A 1 2.11 13.45 15.89
C MET A 1 1.76 12.24 15.05
N ASN A 2 2.07 12.24 13.75
CA ASN A 2 1.79 11.07 12.91
C ASN A 2 2.95 10.09 13.09
N ILE A 3 2.65 8.89 13.59
CA ILE A 3 3.66 7.83 13.77
C ILE A 3 3.96 7.27 12.38
N ASN A 4 5.22 7.40 11.94
CA ASN A 4 5.70 6.71 10.76
C ASN A 4 5.90 5.23 11.09
N ILE A 5 5.38 4.35 10.25
CA ILE A 5 5.50 2.90 10.38
C ILE A 5 6.18 2.33 9.14
N THR A 6 6.92 1.25 9.33
CA THR A 6 7.47 0.44 8.24
C THR A 6 6.78 -0.91 8.22
N ILE A 7 6.36 -1.36 7.04
CA ILE A 7 5.83 -2.69 6.81
C ILE A 7 6.64 -3.38 5.71
N SER A 8 6.80 -4.68 5.82
CA SER A 8 7.41 -5.50 4.77
C SER A 8 6.46 -6.66 4.45
N GLY A 9 6.29 -6.98 3.18
CA GLY A 9 5.33 -8.00 2.75
C GLY A 9 5.28 -8.18 1.24
N THR A 10 4.35 -8.99 0.77
CA THR A 10 4.13 -9.22 -0.66
C THR A 10 2.96 -8.39 -1.14
N ILE A 11 3.06 -7.75 -2.32
CA ILE A 11 1.91 -7.18 -3.02
C ILE A 11 0.97 -8.33 -3.39
N GLN A 12 -0.14 -8.46 -2.68
CA GLN A 12 -1.13 -9.52 -2.91
C GLN A 12 -2.04 -9.18 -4.08
N LYS A 13 -2.50 -7.92 -4.15
CA LYS A 13 -3.40 -7.45 -5.19
C LYS A 13 -3.20 -5.98 -5.49
N ILE A 14 -3.15 -5.62 -6.77
CA ILE A 14 -3.20 -4.23 -7.23
C ILE A 14 -4.67 -3.88 -7.49
N ILE A 15 -5.22 -2.96 -6.70
CA ILE A 15 -6.60 -2.49 -6.81
C ILE A 15 -6.69 -1.38 -7.86
N TYR A 16 -5.68 -0.52 -7.91
CA TYR A 16 -5.57 0.58 -8.87
C TYR A 16 -4.10 0.91 -9.13
N TYR A 17 -3.76 1.24 -10.37
CA TYR A 17 -2.47 1.78 -10.77
C TYR A 17 -2.64 2.86 -11.85
N SER A 18 -2.13 4.06 -11.59
CA SER A 18 -1.99 5.12 -12.59
C SER A 18 -0.60 5.04 -13.21
N GLN A 19 -0.53 4.76 -14.51
CA GLN A 19 0.75 4.73 -15.24
C GLN A 19 1.42 6.12 -15.31
N ASP A 20 0.64 7.19 -15.31
CA ASP A 20 1.16 8.56 -15.45
C ASP A 20 1.82 9.08 -14.16
N THR A 21 1.32 8.68 -12.99
CA THR A 21 1.75 9.21 -11.68
C THR A 21 2.41 8.17 -10.79
N ALA A 22 2.41 6.90 -11.21
CA ALA A 22 2.73 5.73 -10.39
C ALA A 22 1.89 5.63 -9.10
N HIS A 23 0.76 6.35 -9.02
CA HIS A 23 -0.15 6.25 -7.89
C HIS A 23 -0.79 4.86 -7.87
N THR A 24 -0.64 4.18 -6.75
CA THR A 24 -1.01 2.77 -6.58
C THR A 24 -1.85 2.62 -5.34
N VAL A 25 -2.91 1.82 -5.46
CA VAL A 25 -3.66 1.28 -4.32
C VAL A 25 -3.53 -0.23 -4.38
N ALA A 26 -2.96 -0.84 -3.35
CA ALA A 26 -2.69 -2.27 -3.31
C ALA A 26 -2.88 -2.84 -1.91
N THR A 27 -3.07 -4.16 -1.83
CA THR A 27 -2.95 -4.89 -0.56
C THR A 27 -1.55 -5.48 -0.42
N VAL A 28 -0.92 -5.23 0.72
CA VAL A 28 0.44 -5.69 1.02
C VAL A 28 0.44 -6.49 2.31
N GLY A 29 1.06 -7.67 2.28
CA GLY A 29 1.19 -8.55 3.44
C GLY A 29 1.24 -10.02 3.03
N ASP A 30 0.79 -10.89 3.92
CA ASP A 30 0.61 -12.31 3.65
C ASP A 30 -0.86 -12.63 3.29
N ALA A 31 -1.16 -13.89 2.96
CA ALA A 31 -2.49 -14.32 2.53
C ALA A 31 -3.59 -14.17 3.61
N ARG A 32 -3.23 -14.08 4.90
CA ARG A 32 -4.14 -14.00 6.04
C ARG A 32 -4.13 -12.63 6.71
N ASN A 33 -3.03 -11.88 6.59
CA ASN A 33 -2.80 -10.58 7.18
C ASN A 33 -2.20 -9.64 6.14
N TYR A 34 -3.04 -8.79 5.56
CA TYR A 34 -2.64 -7.75 4.63
C TYR A 34 -3.25 -6.40 5.00
N GLN A 35 -2.58 -5.34 4.57
CA GLN A 35 -3.02 -3.96 4.77
C GLN A 35 -3.20 -3.28 3.42
N THR A 36 -4.17 -2.37 3.33
CA THR A 36 -4.30 -1.51 2.15
C THR A 36 -3.23 -0.42 2.23
N VAL A 37 -2.45 -0.28 1.16
CA VAL A 37 -1.46 0.77 0.99
C VAL A 37 -1.84 1.64 -0.20
N CYS A 38 -1.64 2.95 -0.07
CA CYS A 38 -1.94 3.95 -1.08
C CYS A 38 -0.79 4.95 -1.18
N GLY A 39 -0.25 5.17 -2.37
CA GLY A 39 0.85 6.10 -2.58
C GLY A 39 1.59 5.83 -3.87
N VAL A 40 2.80 6.35 -4.00
CA VAL A 40 3.62 6.17 -5.21
C VAL A 40 4.38 4.85 -5.12
N MET A 41 4.11 3.94 -6.05
CA MET A 41 4.88 2.71 -6.24
C MET A 41 5.26 2.60 -7.72
N PRO A 42 6.53 2.76 -8.10
CA PRO A 42 6.95 2.62 -9.49
C PRO A 42 6.84 1.17 -9.97
N ASN A 43 6.08 0.93 -11.04
CA ASN A 43 5.92 -0.39 -11.68
C ASN A 43 5.56 -1.55 -10.73
N PRO A 44 4.51 -1.40 -9.90
CA PRO A 44 4.17 -2.41 -8.90
C PRO A 44 3.74 -3.72 -9.56
N ARG A 45 4.11 -4.85 -8.97
CA ARG A 45 3.70 -6.18 -9.45
C ARG A 45 3.10 -7.03 -8.34
N GLU A 46 2.01 -7.72 -8.62
CA GLU A 46 1.51 -8.76 -7.73
C GLU A 46 2.58 -9.87 -7.58
N GLY A 47 2.77 -10.35 -6.35
CA GLY A 47 3.85 -11.28 -5.99
C GLY A 47 5.18 -10.62 -5.64
N GLU A 48 5.34 -9.31 -5.85
CA GLU A 48 6.55 -8.56 -5.49
C GLU A 48 6.66 -8.39 -3.97
N LYS A 49 7.87 -8.60 -3.43
CA LYS A 49 8.19 -8.29 -2.04
C LYS A 49 8.61 -6.83 -1.92
N VAL A 50 7.99 -6.12 -1.00
CA VAL A 50 8.21 -4.68 -0.78
C VAL A 50 8.45 -4.39 0.70
N GLU A 51 9.17 -3.31 0.95
CA GLU A 51 9.25 -2.65 2.25
C GLU A 51 8.80 -1.21 2.07
N LEU A 52 7.82 -0.78 2.86
CA LEU A 52 7.09 0.45 2.66
C LEU A 52 7.03 1.21 3.99
N SER A 53 7.34 2.51 3.94
CA SER A 53 7.27 3.39 5.11
C SER A 53 6.22 4.46 4.90
N GLY A 54 5.33 4.65 5.86
CA GLY A 54 4.19 5.53 5.71
C GLY A 54 3.45 5.82 7.00
N VAL A 55 2.25 6.38 6.89
CA VAL A 55 1.41 6.73 8.04
C VAL A 55 0.01 6.15 7.88
N TRP A 56 -0.58 5.71 8.98
CA TRP A 56 -1.99 5.32 8.98
C TRP A 56 -2.89 6.52 8.72
N LYS A 57 -3.79 6.39 7.76
CA LYS A 57 -4.90 7.33 7.53
C LYS A 57 -6.21 6.57 7.38
N ASN A 58 -7.31 7.19 7.82
CA ASN A 58 -8.65 6.68 7.57
C ASN A 58 -9.27 7.48 6.42
N HIS A 59 -9.46 6.85 5.27
CA HIS A 59 -10.16 7.45 4.14
C HIS A 59 -11.67 7.44 4.41
N PRO A 60 -12.40 8.55 4.18
CA PRO A 60 -13.83 8.64 4.50
C PRO A 60 -14.69 7.58 3.79
N LYS A 61 -14.27 7.14 2.59
CA LYS A 61 -14.99 6.13 1.79
C LYS A 61 -14.40 4.71 1.88
N TYR A 62 -13.10 4.59 2.09
CA TYR A 62 -12.37 3.31 1.91
C TYR A 62 -11.77 2.77 3.20
N GLY A 63 -11.92 3.50 4.31
CA GLY A 63 -11.44 3.08 5.62
C GLY A 63 -9.92 3.19 5.77
N LYS A 64 -9.39 2.35 6.64
CA LYS A 64 -8.01 2.44 7.14
C LYS A 64 -7.01 1.95 6.10
N GLN A 65 -6.02 2.80 5.79
CA GLN A 65 -4.95 2.54 4.84
C GLN A 65 -3.62 3.12 5.32
N ILE A 66 -2.52 2.56 4.84
CA ILE A 66 -1.19 3.14 5.00
C ILE A 66 -0.95 4.06 3.80
N VAL A 67 -0.65 5.32 4.06
CA VAL A 67 -0.25 6.28 3.02
C VAL A 67 1.26 6.40 3.01
N ILE A 68 1.84 6.12 1.85
CA ILE A 68 3.29 6.13 1.58
C ILE A 68 3.66 7.26 0.63
#